data_AF-A0A852Y9P2-F1
#
_entry.id   AF-A0A852Y9P2-F1
#
_cell.length_a   1.000
_cell.length_b   1.000
_cell.length_c   1.000
_cell.angle_alpha   90.00
_cell.angle_beta   90.00
_cell.angle_gamma   90.00
#
_symmetry.space_group_name_H-M   'P 1'
#
loop_
_entity.id
_entity.type
_entity.pdbx_description
1 polymer ?
#
loop_
_entity_poly.entity_id
_entity_poly.type
_entity_poly.pdbx_seq_one_letter_code
_entity_poly.pdbx_strand_id
1 'polypeptide(L)'
;MLRRLSPAPAGRRGQRARALRPTTSSRRPLALLGAVALALATIALPSAALADDLDQNLSSDEPIADDTRAIESGHVDIGPRYVDGEWTVMIHDDTARTDPSTPSVWRHAEKTVLRVVDAAEQRVPDDPAYEFLGAKAGSEVLIVPQTQNPQVVWVGWNTQDPEAMQRMDRGATFTLLGLDGPGTLVTYLQSGNFTEPTVLWDSRSTKKQQPVWVDVNTHTHANWVFSEPGVYLATFRVSADLIDGSTVDDVRTLRFAVGSATSVDAALAATPTITAANAPAVDDDATGDDASAAAETDGAARVAADTSSVLTVVGVIVGGGLLLIAVVVIVVARSSRAKRRAEQP
;
A
#
# COMPACT_ATOMS: atom_id res chain seq x y z
N MET A 1 -30.54 -40.17 -59.79
CA MET A 1 -31.31 -39.75 -58.59
C MET A 1 -31.36 -38.23 -58.56
N LEU A 2 -32.46 -37.62 -58.08
CA LEU A 2 -32.71 -36.18 -58.19
C LEU A 2 -33.38 -35.58 -56.94
N ARG A 3 -32.79 -34.46 -56.46
CA ARG A 3 -33.42 -33.26 -55.86
C ARG A 3 -34.62 -33.36 -54.86
N ARG A 4 -34.32 -32.87 -53.64
CA ARG A 4 -34.94 -31.68 -52.96
C ARG A 4 -36.37 -31.72 -52.34
N LEU A 5 -36.40 -31.17 -51.11
CA LEU A 5 -37.36 -30.23 -50.50
C LEU A 5 -38.73 -30.71 -49.91
N SER A 6 -39.05 -30.09 -48.76
CA SER A 6 -40.32 -30.04 -48.00
C SER A 6 -41.35 -29.07 -48.64
N PRO A 7 -42.57 -28.77 -48.09
CA PRO A 7 -43.14 -29.04 -46.75
C PRO A 7 -44.62 -29.53 -46.72
N ALA A 8 -45.30 -29.45 -45.56
CA ALA A 8 -46.73 -29.77 -45.32
C ALA A 8 -47.72 -28.67 -45.78
N PRO A 9 -49.07 -28.89 -45.82
CA PRO A 9 -49.89 -28.41 -44.66
C PRO A 9 -51.31 -29.05 -44.41
N ALA A 10 -51.77 -28.90 -43.14
CA ALA A 10 -53.12 -28.50 -42.62
C ALA A 10 -54.50 -29.08 -43.09
N GLY A 11 -55.36 -29.40 -42.10
CA GLY A 11 -56.84 -29.33 -42.18
C GLY A 11 -57.60 -30.13 -41.08
N ARG A 12 -58.89 -29.89 -40.74
CA ARG A 12 -59.79 -28.71 -40.91
C ARG A 12 -61.16 -28.89 -40.16
N ARG A 13 -61.54 -28.01 -39.20
CA ARG A 13 -62.91 -27.79 -38.61
C ARG A 13 -63.54 -28.97 -37.80
N GLY A 14 -64.53 -28.80 -36.90
CA GLY A 14 -65.11 -27.58 -36.27
C GLY A 14 -66.55 -27.73 -35.72
N GLN A 15 -67.04 -26.72 -34.98
CA GLN A 15 -68.44 -26.46 -34.49
C GLN A 15 -68.91 -27.22 -33.21
N ARG A 16 -69.34 -26.53 -32.12
CA ARG A 16 -70.72 -26.09 -31.69
C ARG A 16 -71.57 -27.23 -31.07
N ALA A 17 -72.43 -27.05 -30.04
CA ALA A 17 -73.01 -25.84 -29.41
C ALA A 17 -73.46 -26.02 -27.92
N ARG A 18 -73.65 -24.89 -27.21
CA ARG A 18 -74.83 -24.46 -26.38
C ARG A 18 -75.56 -25.47 -25.44
N ALA A 19 -76.10 -25.11 -24.26
CA ALA A 19 -75.76 -24.21 -23.12
C ALA A 19 -76.90 -24.28 -22.07
N LEU A 20 -76.59 -24.24 -20.76
CA LEU A 20 -77.56 -24.03 -19.66
C LEU A 20 -76.98 -23.08 -18.58
N ARG A 21 -77.87 -22.51 -17.76
CA ARG A 21 -77.69 -21.53 -16.66
C ARG A 21 -78.60 -21.94 -15.49
N PRO A 22 -78.57 -21.34 -14.26
CA PRO A 22 -77.78 -20.20 -13.76
C PRO A 22 -76.55 -20.70 -12.94
N THR A 23 -76.01 -20.19 -11.82
CA THR A 23 -76.37 -19.18 -10.77
C THR A 23 -75.18 -18.34 -10.29
N THR A 24 -75.39 -17.54 -9.24
CA THR A 24 -74.52 -16.53 -8.64
C THR A 24 -73.55 -17.06 -7.57
N SER A 25 -72.29 -16.62 -7.58
CA SER A 25 -71.70 -15.86 -6.46
C SER A 25 -70.36 -15.23 -6.87
N SER A 26 -70.07 -14.02 -6.40
CA SER A 26 -68.90 -13.24 -6.81
C SER A 26 -67.81 -13.19 -5.71
N ARG A 27 -66.66 -13.79 -5.97
CA ARG A 27 -65.38 -13.41 -5.33
C ARG A 27 -64.28 -13.33 -6.39
N ARG A 28 -63.49 -12.25 -6.36
CA ARG A 28 -62.34 -12.01 -7.25
C ARG A 28 -61.06 -12.63 -6.67
N PRO A 29 -60.01 -12.82 -7.48
CA PRO A 29 -59.03 -13.88 -7.25
C PRO A 29 -57.89 -13.51 -6.31
N LEU A 30 -57.21 -14.53 -5.81
CA LEU A 30 -55.81 -14.46 -5.42
C LEU A 30 -55.02 -15.33 -6.39
N ALA A 31 -54.13 -14.73 -7.19
CA ALA A 31 -53.26 -15.46 -8.11
C ALA A 31 -51.98 -15.87 -7.37
N LEU A 32 -51.78 -17.17 -7.17
CA LEU A 32 -50.59 -17.69 -6.49
C LEU A 32 -49.42 -17.83 -7.49
N LEU A 33 -48.72 -16.73 -7.75
CA LEU A 33 -47.45 -16.75 -8.48
C LEU A 33 -46.33 -17.17 -7.53
N GLY A 34 -45.87 -18.42 -7.66
CA GLY A 34 -44.74 -18.95 -6.90
C GLY A 34 -43.43 -18.34 -7.39
N ALA A 35 -42.85 -17.43 -6.60
CA ALA A 35 -41.53 -16.87 -6.86
C ALA A 35 -40.43 -17.82 -6.35
N VAL A 36 -39.61 -18.36 -7.26
CA VAL A 36 -38.38 -19.06 -6.89
C VAL A 36 -37.30 -18.02 -6.62
N ALA A 37 -37.04 -17.73 -5.34
CA ALA A 37 -35.96 -16.85 -4.92
C ALA A 37 -34.63 -17.60 -4.95
N LEU A 38 -33.81 -17.37 -5.98
CA LEU A 38 -32.44 -17.88 -6.04
C LEU A 38 -31.56 -17.01 -5.14
N ALA A 39 -31.15 -17.57 -3.98
CA ALA A 39 -30.33 -16.85 -3.01
C ALA A 39 -28.87 -16.74 -3.47
N LEU A 40 -28.54 -15.66 -4.18
CA LEU A 40 -27.16 -15.24 -4.41
C LEU A 40 -26.58 -14.69 -3.11
N ALA A 41 -25.96 -15.57 -2.33
CA ALA A 41 -25.17 -15.20 -1.15
C ALA A 41 -23.86 -14.53 -1.59
N THR A 42 -23.91 -13.22 -1.83
CA THR A 42 -22.70 -12.40 -2.00
C THR A 42 -21.92 -12.37 -0.68
N ILE A 43 -20.85 -13.15 -0.60
CA ILE A 43 -19.87 -13.03 0.49
C ILE A 43 -19.14 -11.71 0.27
N ALA A 44 -19.65 -10.65 0.89
CA ALA A 44 -18.96 -9.38 0.99
C ALA A 44 -17.78 -9.56 1.96
N LEU A 45 -16.59 -9.78 1.43
CA LEU A 45 -15.35 -9.61 2.19
C LEU A 45 -15.30 -8.16 2.71
N PRO A 46 -15.00 -7.93 4.00
CA PRO A 46 -14.99 -6.58 4.55
C PRO A 46 -13.75 -5.82 4.05
N SER A 47 -13.90 -4.98 3.02
CA SER A 47 -12.85 -4.08 2.50
C SER A 47 -12.36 -3.02 3.50
N ALA A 48 -12.80 -3.05 4.77
CA ALA A 48 -12.31 -2.19 5.83
C ALA A 48 -10.90 -2.58 6.32
N ALA A 49 -10.54 -3.87 6.23
CA ALA A 49 -9.27 -4.39 6.77
C ALA A 49 -8.01 -3.99 5.98
N LEU A 50 -8.13 -3.18 4.92
CA LEU A 50 -7.03 -2.67 4.10
C LEU A 50 -6.93 -1.13 4.15
N ALA A 51 -7.63 -0.48 5.09
CA ALA A 51 -7.70 0.97 5.21
C ALA A 51 -7.30 1.50 6.61
N ASP A 52 -7.44 0.70 7.66
CA ASP A 52 -6.95 1.01 9.03
C ASP A 52 -5.40 0.89 9.16
N ASP A 53 -4.68 0.64 8.05
CA ASP A 53 -3.29 0.19 8.07
C ASP A 53 -2.24 1.25 7.71
N LEU A 54 -2.67 2.52 7.63
CA LEU A 54 -1.80 3.70 7.43
C LEU A 54 -1.79 4.66 8.63
N ASP A 55 -2.72 4.50 9.59
CA ASP A 55 -2.70 5.22 10.87
C ASP A 55 -1.77 4.48 11.84
N GLN A 56 -0.45 4.66 11.68
CA GLN A 56 0.55 4.25 12.66
C GLN A 56 0.57 5.25 13.84
N ASN A 57 0.59 4.73 15.08
CA ASN A 57 0.64 5.52 16.30
C ASN A 57 1.68 4.92 17.25
N LEU A 58 2.91 5.42 17.17
CA LEU A 58 4.05 4.93 17.93
C LEU A 58 4.04 5.50 19.36
N SER A 59 4.28 4.64 20.36
CA SER A 59 4.43 5.06 21.75
C SER A 59 5.90 5.33 22.09
N SER A 60 6.13 6.33 22.95
CA SER A 60 7.49 6.67 23.40
C SER A 60 8.10 5.57 24.28
N ASP A 61 7.28 4.78 24.98
CA ASP A 61 7.71 3.67 25.85
C ASP A 61 7.85 2.32 25.14
N GLU A 62 7.74 2.27 23.81
CA GLU A 62 8.00 1.04 23.05
C GLU A 62 9.43 0.50 23.27
N PRO A 63 9.59 -0.79 23.57
CA PRO A 63 10.87 -1.34 23.96
C PRO A 63 11.80 -1.51 22.75
N ILE A 64 13.10 -1.32 23.00
CA ILE A 64 14.15 -1.73 22.07
C ILE A 64 14.42 -3.23 22.30
N ALA A 65 14.31 -4.01 21.24
CA ALA A 65 14.55 -5.45 21.24
C ALA A 65 15.97 -5.74 20.77
N ASP A 66 16.76 -6.28 21.70
CA ASP A 66 18.20 -6.46 21.59
C ASP A 66 18.61 -7.82 20.98
N ASP A 67 17.63 -8.65 20.63
CA ASP A 67 17.77 -9.97 20.03
C ASP A 67 17.97 -9.94 18.51
N THR A 68 18.54 -11.02 17.98
CA THR A 68 18.67 -11.23 16.54
C THR A 68 17.34 -11.72 15.95
N ARG A 69 16.76 -10.95 15.03
CA ARG A 69 15.43 -11.23 14.44
C ARG A 69 15.51 -11.40 12.92
N ALA A 70 14.81 -12.40 12.41
CA ALA A 70 14.39 -12.45 11.01
C ALA A 70 12.90 -12.09 10.91
N ILE A 71 12.52 -11.33 9.88
CA ILE A 71 11.13 -10.93 9.61
C ILE A 71 10.80 -11.30 8.15
N GLU A 72 9.80 -12.15 7.94
CA GLU A 72 9.42 -12.66 6.60
C GLU A 72 8.05 -12.19 6.11
N SER A 73 7.20 -11.73 7.03
CA SER A 73 5.91 -11.10 6.79
C SER A 73 5.58 -10.13 7.91
N GLY A 74 4.54 -9.32 7.72
CA GLY A 74 4.11 -8.30 8.68
C GLY A 74 4.72 -6.92 8.41
N HIS A 75 4.32 -5.95 9.24
CA HIS A 75 4.60 -4.53 9.05
C HIS A 75 5.95 -4.13 9.63
N VAL A 76 6.77 -3.42 8.84
CA VAL A 76 8.13 -3.01 9.19
C VAL A 76 8.45 -1.63 8.60
N ASP A 77 8.94 -0.71 9.42
CA ASP A 77 9.39 0.62 8.96
C ASP A 77 10.83 0.94 9.36
N ILE A 78 11.52 1.68 8.51
CA ILE A 78 12.82 2.27 8.82
C ILE A 78 12.58 3.70 9.30
N GLY A 79 13.03 4.05 10.51
CA GLY A 79 12.75 5.37 11.08
C GLY A 79 13.81 5.85 12.08
N PRO A 80 13.94 7.17 12.28
CA PRO A 80 14.80 7.72 13.32
C PRO A 80 14.08 7.68 14.67
N ARG A 81 14.82 7.28 15.72
CA ARG A 81 14.40 7.32 17.12
C ARG A 81 15.56 7.81 17.97
N TYR A 82 15.26 8.48 19.09
CA TYR A 82 16.28 8.84 20.07
C TYR A 82 16.55 7.66 21.01
N VAL A 83 17.81 7.22 21.09
CA VAL A 83 18.27 6.11 21.93
C VAL A 83 19.36 6.64 22.84
N ASP A 84 19.17 6.57 24.16
CA ASP A 84 20.05 7.16 25.18
C ASP A 84 20.41 8.65 24.96
N GLY A 85 19.62 9.36 24.14
CA GLY A 85 19.83 10.76 23.76
C GLY A 85 20.47 10.98 22.38
N GLU A 86 20.87 9.91 21.67
CA GLU A 86 21.46 9.96 20.34
C GLU A 86 20.44 9.65 19.23
N TRP A 87 20.46 10.43 18.15
CA TRP A 87 19.67 10.17 16.94
C TRP A 87 20.14 8.87 16.29
N THR A 88 19.26 7.87 16.24
CA THR A 88 19.58 6.52 15.78
C THR A 88 18.57 6.06 14.74
N VAL A 89 19.04 5.57 13.59
CA VAL A 89 18.18 4.89 12.63
C VAL A 89 17.90 3.46 13.12
N MET A 90 16.63 3.14 13.27
CA MET A 90 16.16 1.85 13.76
C MET A 90 15.14 1.24 12.80
N ILE A 91 14.86 -0.04 13.01
CA ILE A 91 13.76 -0.74 12.34
C ILE A 91 12.63 -0.89 13.35
N HIS A 92 11.46 -0.32 13.06
CA HIS A 92 10.23 -0.61 13.78
C HIS A 92 9.67 -1.96 13.27
N ASP A 93 9.46 -2.90 14.19
CA ASP A 93 8.88 -4.22 13.97
C ASP A 93 7.47 -4.23 14.57
N ASP A 94 6.46 -3.90 13.75
CA ASP A 94 5.04 -3.97 14.11
C ASP A 94 4.40 -5.27 13.57
N THR A 95 5.15 -6.38 13.60
CA THR A 95 4.58 -7.72 13.31
C THR A 95 3.39 -8.07 14.22
N ALA A 96 3.27 -7.40 15.37
CA ALA A 96 2.11 -7.41 16.27
C ALA A 96 0.75 -7.17 15.59
N ARG A 97 0.70 -6.36 14.52
CA ARG A 97 -0.53 -6.12 13.72
C ARG A 97 -1.07 -7.42 13.11
N THR A 98 -0.17 -8.35 12.77
CA THR A 98 -0.48 -9.63 12.13
C THR A 98 -0.37 -10.84 13.05
N ASP A 99 0.49 -10.78 14.06
CA ASP A 99 0.63 -11.79 15.13
C ASP A 99 0.62 -11.10 16.52
N PRO A 100 -0.55 -10.96 17.17
CA PRO A 100 -0.67 -10.33 18.48
C PRO A 100 -0.08 -11.16 19.64
N SER A 101 0.66 -12.25 19.35
CA SER A 101 1.52 -12.91 20.33
C SER A 101 2.91 -12.24 20.45
N THR A 102 3.29 -11.40 19.49
CA THR A 102 4.48 -10.53 19.59
C THR A 102 4.08 -9.08 19.89
N PRO A 103 4.83 -8.33 20.72
CA PRO A 103 4.67 -6.90 20.86
C PRO A 103 5.33 -6.15 19.68
N SER A 104 4.87 -4.93 19.41
CA SER A 104 5.56 -3.96 18.56
C SER A 104 6.85 -3.52 19.24
N VAL A 105 7.97 -3.50 18.53
CA VAL A 105 9.29 -3.18 19.11
C VAL A 105 10.18 -2.40 18.15
N TRP A 106 11.13 -1.65 18.67
CA TRP A 106 12.22 -1.08 17.88
C TRP A 106 13.43 -2.02 17.86
N ARG A 107 14.11 -2.14 16.72
CA ARG A 107 15.24 -3.06 16.52
C ARG A 107 16.45 -2.37 15.92
N HIS A 108 17.60 -2.89 16.31
CA HIS A 108 18.89 -2.61 15.70
C HIS A 108 18.93 -3.19 14.28
N ALA A 109 19.25 -2.36 13.28
CA ALA A 109 19.33 -2.76 11.87
C ALA A 109 20.41 -3.83 11.62
N GLU A 110 21.50 -3.80 12.41
CA GLU A 110 22.58 -4.78 12.39
C GLU A 110 22.23 -6.14 13.01
N LYS A 111 21.12 -6.23 13.77
CA LYS A 111 20.60 -7.48 14.36
C LYS A 111 19.39 -8.05 13.61
N THR A 112 18.90 -7.35 12.59
CA THR A 112 17.63 -7.64 11.93
C THR A 112 17.85 -8.03 10.47
N VAL A 113 17.17 -9.09 10.00
CA VAL A 113 17.16 -9.50 8.59
C VAL A 113 15.73 -9.52 8.05
N LEU A 114 15.50 -8.76 6.98
CA LEU A 114 14.25 -8.72 6.23
C LEU A 114 14.28 -9.82 5.16
N ARG A 115 13.46 -10.86 5.32
CA ARG A 115 13.39 -12.00 4.41
C ARG A 115 12.40 -11.71 3.29
N VAL A 116 12.89 -11.53 2.07
CA VAL A 116 12.06 -11.39 0.87
C VAL A 116 11.87 -12.78 0.27
N VAL A 117 10.91 -13.53 0.83
CA VAL A 117 10.58 -14.91 0.43
C VAL A 117 9.98 -14.98 -0.98
N ASP A 118 9.93 -16.17 -1.59
CA ASP A 118 9.49 -16.35 -2.99
C ASP A 118 8.02 -15.94 -3.24
N ALA A 119 7.21 -15.75 -2.19
CA ALA A 119 5.88 -15.14 -2.29
C ALA A 119 5.92 -13.65 -2.71
N ALA A 120 7.12 -13.06 -2.79
CA ALA A 120 7.40 -11.75 -3.38
C ALA A 120 7.73 -11.80 -4.88
N GLU A 121 7.82 -12.98 -5.50
CA GLU A 121 8.08 -13.10 -6.95
C GLU A 121 6.93 -12.50 -7.75
N GLN A 122 7.26 -11.51 -8.59
CA GLN A 122 6.33 -10.83 -9.47
C GLN A 122 6.94 -10.70 -10.87
N ARG A 123 6.11 -10.54 -11.89
CA ARG A 123 6.56 -10.30 -13.26
C ARG A 123 6.60 -8.82 -13.57
N VAL A 124 7.72 -8.38 -14.17
CA VAL A 124 7.88 -7.05 -14.75
C VAL A 124 6.74 -6.79 -15.75
N PRO A 125 5.98 -5.69 -15.63
CA PRO A 125 4.93 -5.33 -16.59
C PRO A 125 5.44 -5.22 -18.03
N ASP A 126 4.60 -5.54 -19.00
CA ASP A 126 4.85 -5.30 -20.43
C ASP A 126 4.37 -3.88 -20.80
N ASP A 127 4.99 -2.89 -20.16
CA ASP A 127 4.65 -1.47 -20.22
C ASP A 127 5.94 -0.63 -20.13
N PRO A 128 6.22 0.27 -21.11
CA PRO A 128 7.41 1.13 -21.09
C PRO A 128 7.60 1.97 -19.82
N ALA A 129 6.52 2.27 -19.08
CA ALA A 129 6.60 2.96 -17.80
C ALA A 129 7.42 2.20 -16.74
N TYR A 130 7.72 0.91 -16.97
CA TYR A 130 8.53 0.05 -16.08
C TYR A 130 9.93 -0.25 -16.63
N GLU A 131 10.37 0.38 -17.74
CA GLU A 131 11.74 0.22 -18.25
C GLU A 131 12.82 0.62 -17.24
N PHE A 132 12.50 1.52 -16.29
CA PHE A 132 13.39 1.88 -15.19
C PHE A 132 13.75 0.70 -14.28
N LEU A 133 12.99 -0.41 -14.27
CA LEU A 133 13.40 -1.61 -13.54
C LEU A 133 14.64 -2.28 -14.17
N GLY A 134 14.93 -2.04 -15.46
CA GLY A 134 16.07 -2.60 -16.18
C GLY A 134 16.03 -4.13 -16.40
N ALA A 135 15.00 -4.79 -15.85
CA ALA A 135 14.65 -6.17 -16.14
C ALA A 135 13.72 -6.22 -17.37
N LYS A 136 13.58 -7.40 -18.00
CA LYS A 136 12.78 -7.55 -19.22
C LYS A 136 11.29 -7.67 -18.88
N ALA A 137 10.42 -7.08 -19.70
CA ALA A 137 8.98 -7.34 -19.66
C ALA A 137 8.68 -8.84 -19.57
N GLY A 138 7.82 -9.23 -18.63
CA GLY A 138 7.44 -10.61 -18.35
C GLY A 138 8.49 -11.47 -17.64
N SER A 139 9.71 -10.97 -17.35
CA SER A 139 10.68 -11.66 -16.49
C SER A 139 10.32 -11.54 -15.01
N GLU A 140 10.82 -12.46 -14.20
CA GLU A 140 10.50 -12.57 -12.77
C GLU A 140 11.56 -11.84 -11.92
N VAL A 141 11.08 -11.08 -10.93
CA VAL A 141 11.87 -10.27 -9.98
C VAL A 141 11.21 -10.39 -8.60
N LEU A 142 11.97 -10.18 -7.52
CA LEU A 142 11.41 -10.21 -6.16
C LEU A 142 11.05 -8.78 -5.72
N ILE A 143 9.77 -8.56 -5.42
CA ILE A 143 9.22 -7.25 -5.08
C ILE A 143 8.57 -7.30 -3.69
N VAL A 144 9.13 -6.60 -2.72
CA VAL A 144 8.37 -6.16 -1.54
C VAL A 144 7.39 -5.09 -2.01
N PRO A 145 6.07 -5.29 -1.93
CA PRO A 145 5.10 -4.40 -2.56
C PRO A 145 4.76 -3.20 -1.67
N GLN A 146 4.47 -2.05 -2.30
CA GLN A 146 3.92 -0.87 -1.63
C GLN A 146 2.57 -1.17 -0.94
N THR A 147 1.71 -1.94 -1.59
CA THR A 147 0.45 -2.43 -1.01
C THR A 147 0.72 -3.74 -0.28
N GLN A 148 0.36 -3.82 1.01
CA GLN A 148 0.65 -4.99 1.84
C GLN A 148 0.24 -6.32 1.19
N ASN A 149 1.18 -7.26 1.16
CA ASN A 149 0.92 -8.68 0.92
C ASN A 149 1.21 -9.43 2.23
N PRO A 150 0.23 -10.09 2.87
CA PRO A 150 0.43 -10.74 4.18
C PRO A 150 1.39 -11.95 4.14
N GLN A 151 1.87 -12.35 2.96
CA GLN A 151 2.89 -13.40 2.77
C GLN A 151 4.31 -12.85 2.57
N VAL A 152 4.51 -11.53 2.66
CA VAL A 152 5.79 -10.85 2.39
C VAL A 152 6.02 -9.77 3.45
N VAL A 153 7.26 -9.52 3.85
CA VAL A 153 7.62 -8.43 4.76
C VAL A 153 7.27 -7.09 4.11
N TRP A 154 6.47 -6.25 4.78
CA TRP A 154 5.95 -5.00 4.22
C TRP A 154 6.80 -3.83 4.72
N VAL A 155 7.77 -3.42 3.89
CA VAL A 155 8.85 -2.49 4.27
C VAL A 155 8.53 -1.06 3.85
N GLY A 156 8.50 -0.14 4.80
CA GLY A 156 8.30 1.29 4.61
C GLY A 156 9.30 2.13 5.39
N TRP A 157 9.01 3.41 5.53
CA TRP A 157 9.72 4.31 6.43
C TRP A 157 8.75 5.21 7.19
N ASN A 158 9.13 5.59 8.40
CA ASN A 158 8.37 6.54 9.22
C ASN A 158 9.25 7.66 9.76
N THR A 159 8.61 8.80 10.04
CA THR A 159 9.15 9.93 10.80
C THR A 159 8.23 10.23 12.00
N GLN A 160 7.61 9.18 12.56
CA GLN A 160 6.53 9.25 13.55
C GLN A 160 6.95 8.90 14.99
N ASP A 161 8.24 8.68 15.26
CA ASP A 161 8.72 8.52 16.64
C ASP A 161 8.41 9.80 17.47
N PRO A 162 7.77 9.67 18.66
CA PRO A 162 7.33 10.84 19.41
C PRO A 162 8.43 11.81 19.83
N GLU A 163 9.67 11.35 20.07
CA GLU A 163 10.77 12.25 20.41
C GLU A 163 11.43 12.85 19.17
N ALA A 164 11.60 12.06 18.10
CA ALA A 164 12.08 12.56 16.81
C ALA A 164 11.16 13.67 16.26
N MET A 165 9.84 13.48 16.29
CA MET A 165 8.85 14.48 15.89
C MET A 165 8.90 15.78 16.70
N GLN A 166 9.29 15.71 17.98
CA GLN A 166 9.41 16.89 18.86
C GLN A 166 10.72 17.67 18.66
N ARG A 167 11.67 17.13 17.88
CA ARG A 167 13.02 17.70 17.71
C ARG A 167 13.32 18.13 16.28
N MET A 168 12.85 17.41 15.26
CA MET A 168 12.98 17.80 13.84
C MET A 168 12.25 19.12 13.56
N ASP A 169 12.87 20.01 12.75
CA ASP A 169 12.22 21.26 12.31
C ASP A 169 11.11 20.99 11.28
N ARG A 170 11.41 20.16 10.27
CA ARG A 170 10.49 19.89 9.16
C ARG A 170 10.36 18.43 8.72
N GLY A 171 11.35 17.59 8.98
CA GLY A 171 11.41 16.23 8.45
C GLY A 171 12.84 15.70 8.38
N ALA A 172 13.03 14.62 7.63
CA ALA A 172 14.32 13.96 7.46
C ALA A 172 14.58 13.60 5.98
N THR A 173 15.84 13.62 5.59
CA THR A 173 16.32 13.17 4.28
C THR A 173 16.83 11.73 4.40
N PHE A 174 16.20 10.81 3.67
CA PHE A 174 16.63 9.41 3.56
C PHE A 174 17.48 9.24 2.30
N THR A 175 18.76 8.93 2.46
CA THR A 175 19.73 8.86 1.37
C THR A 175 20.32 7.47 1.24
N LEU A 176 20.06 6.79 0.12
CA LEU A 176 20.80 5.57 -0.23
C LEU A 176 22.26 5.94 -0.57
N LEU A 177 23.21 5.45 0.23
CA LEU A 177 24.65 5.62 0.01
C LEU A 177 25.24 4.52 -0.88
N GLY A 178 24.63 3.34 -0.90
CA GLY A 178 25.06 2.22 -1.73
C GLY A 178 24.45 0.88 -1.34
N LEU A 179 24.73 -0.14 -2.15
CA LEU A 179 24.24 -1.50 -2.03
C LEU A 179 25.38 -2.49 -2.23
N ASP A 180 25.59 -3.40 -1.29
CA ASP A 180 26.32 -4.65 -1.53
C ASP A 180 25.30 -5.78 -1.81
N GLY A 181 25.53 -6.61 -2.82
CA GLY A 181 24.64 -7.73 -3.18
C GLY A 181 24.99 -8.38 -4.52
N PRO A 182 24.28 -9.45 -4.93
CA PRO A 182 24.51 -10.13 -6.21
C PRO A 182 24.01 -9.32 -7.42
N GLY A 183 22.83 -8.70 -7.29
CA GLY A 183 22.18 -7.90 -8.32
C GLY A 183 21.91 -6.47 -7.85
N THR A 184 20.76 -5.92 -8.25
CA THR A 184 20.42 -4.50 -8.05
C THR A 184 19.15 -4.33 -7.20
N LEU A 185 19.06 -3.20 -6.50
CA LEU A 185 17.87 -2.72 -5.80
C LEU A 185 17.31 -1.48 -6.52
N VAL A 186 16.01 -1.46 -6.77
CA VAL A 186 15.27 -0.27 -7.20
C VAL A 186 14.05 -0.09 -6.29
N THR A 187 13.89 1.09 -5.70
CA THR A 187 12.72 1.44 -4.86
C THR A 187 11.90 2.53 -5.54
N TYR A 188 10.58 2.33 -5.64
CA TYR A 188 9.67 3.28 -6.30
C TYR A 188 8.27 3.35 -5.69
N LEU A 189 7.62 4.51 -5.82
CA LEU A 189 6.23 4.75 -5.45
C LEU A 189 5.31 4.70 -6.68
N GLN A 190 4.10 4.17 -6.47
CA GLN A 190 3.03 4.07 -7.47
C GLN A 190 1.78 4.77 -6.95
N SER A 191 1.51 5.99 -7.41
CA SER A 191 0.33 6.77 -7.01
C SER A 191 -0.93 6.33 -7.78
N GLY A 192 -1.36 5.10 -7.53
CA GLY A 192 -2.49 4.45 -8.20
C GLY A 192 -2.21 4.03 -9.65
N ASN A 193 -3.13 3.26 -10.24
CA ASN A 193 -2.91 2.52 -11.51
C ASN A 193 -2.87 3.38 -12.80
N PHE A 194 -2.82 4.72 -12.69
CA PHE A 194 -2.87 5.65 -13.84
C PHE A 194 -1.80 6.75 -13.79
N THR A 195 -0.92 6.74 -12.79
CA THR A 195 0.21 7.66 -12.65
C THR A 195 1.49 6.92 -13.06
N GLU A 196 2.49 7.62 -13.59
CA GLU A 196 3.79 7.01 -13.87
C GLU A 196 4.52 6.65 -12.55
N PRO A 197 5.33 5.58 -12.51
CA PRO A 197 6.09 5.19 -11.32
C PRO A 197 7.15 6.24 -10.93
N THR A 198 7.14 6.70 -9.68
CA THR A 198 8.16 7.63 -9.15
C THR A 198 9.32 6.84 -8.55
N VAL A 199 10.45 6.80 -9.23
CA VAL A 199 11.69 6.17 -8.73
C VAL A 199 12.28 7.01 -7.60
N LEU A 200 12.61 6.37 -6.48
CA LEU A 200 13.24 6.99 -5.31
C LEU A 200 14.73 6.68 -5.23
N TRP A 201 15.07 5.40 -5.36
CA TRP A 201 16.45 4.91 -5.25
C TRP A 201 16.71 3.85 -6.32
N ASP A 202 17.82 4.00 -7.07
CA ASP A 202 18.31 2.99 -8.00
C ASP A 202 19.78 2.68 -7.69
N SER A 203 20.10 1.44 -7.29
CA SER A 203 21.47 1.05 -6.92
C SER A 203 22.47 1.03 -8.08
N ARG A 204 22.02 1.24 -9.32
CA ARG A 204 22.85 1.38 -10.54
C ARG A 204 23.14 2.85 -10.88
N SER A 205 22.49 3.79 -10.19
CA SER A 205 22.65 5.22 -10.43
C SER A 205 24.10 5.65 -10.27
N THR A 206 24.56 6.52 -11.15
CA THR A 206 25.91 7.12 -11.05
C THR A 206 25.94 8.36 -10.14
N LYS A 207 24.79 8.81 -9.61
CA LYS A 207 24.73 9.77 -8.51
C LYS A 207 25.37 9.12 -7.26
N LYS A 208 26.31 9.82 -6.59
CA LYS A 208 26.96 9.32 -5.36
C LYS A 208 25.99 9.16 -4.17
N GLN A 209 24.94 9.97 -4.16
CA GLN A 209 23.92 10.04 -3.13
C GLN A 209 22.57 10.16 -3.83
N GLN A 210 21.55 9.53 -3.28
CA GLN A 210 20.17 9.61 -3.77
C GLN A 210 19.26 10.00 -2.59
N PRO A 211 19.17 11.31 -2.28
CA PRO A 211 18.31 11.80 -1.21
C PRO A 211 16.84 11.74 -1.60
N VAL A 212 15.99 11.42 -0.63
CA VAL A 212 14.53 11.53 -0.69
C VAL A 212 14.07 12.30 0.54
N TRP A 213 13.27 13.36 0.34
CA TRP A 213 12.74 14.16 1.44
C TRP A 213 11.45 13.54 1.99
N VAL A 214 11.39 13.38 3.31
CA VAL A 214 10.25 12.87 4.07
C VAL A 214 9.90 13.88 5.15
N ASP A 215 8.72 14.51 5.07
CA ASP A 215 8.26 15.47 6.07
C ASP A 215 8.05 14.79 7.46
N VAL A 216 8.09 15.58 8.53
CA VAL A 216 7.82 15.10 9.90
C VAL A 216 6.39 14.57 10.03
N ASN A 217 6.18 13.53 10.85
CA ASN A 217 4.91 12.82 10.98
C ASN A 217 4.41 12.19 9.65
N THR A 218 5.31 11.63 8.85
CA THR A 218 4.99 10.88 7.62
C THR A 218 5.25 9.39 7.83
N HIS A 219 4.38 8.56 7.27
CA HIS A 219 4.56 7.12 7.13
C HIS A 219 4.31 6.73 5.68
N THR A 220 5.17 5.91 5.07
CA THR A 220 5.04 5.53 3.65
C THR A 220 5.70 4.19 3.35
N HIS A 221 4.97 3.34 2.64
CA HIS A 221 5.48 2.12 2.02
C HIS A 221 5.78 2.35 0.53
N ALA A 222 6.75 1.58 0.00
CA ALA A 222 7.15 1.62 -1.40
C ALA A 222 7.38 0.22 -1.95
N ASN A 223 7.53 0.12 -3.27
CA ASN A 223 7.88 -1.11 -3.94
C ASN A 223 9.41 -1.24 -3.94
N TRP A 224 9.97 -2.25 -3.27
CA TRP A 224 11.41 -2.54 -3.28
C TRP A 224 11.68 -3.75 -4.18
N VAL A 225 12.35 -3.54 -5.31
CA VAL A 225 12.60 -4.55 -6.35
C VAL A 225 14.04 -5.02 -6.31
N PHE A 226 14.23 -6.32 -6.11
CA PHE A 226 15.51 -7.01 -6.16
C PHE A 226 15.60 -7.83 -7.45
N SER A 227 16.70 -7.69 -8.19
CA SER A 227 16.86 -8.35 -9.50
C SER A 227 17.27 -9.83 -9.42
N GLU A 228 17.85 -10.28 -8.30
CA GLU A 228 18.39 -11.64 -8.12
C GLU A 228 18.16 -12.13 -6.67
N PRO A 229 18.06 -13.45 -6.42
CA PRO A 229 18.10 -14.00 -5.06
C PRO A 229 19.51 -13.88 -4.43
N GLY A 230 19.56 -13.56 -3.14
CA GLY A 230 20.80 -13.57 -2.35
C GLY A 230 20.77 -12.61 -1.15
N VAL A 231 21.94 -12.41 -0.55
CA VAL A 231 22.13 -11.45 0.55
C VAL A 231 22.34 -10.06 -0.03
N TYR A 232 21.61 -9.07 0.48
CA TYR A 232 21.78 -7.66 0.15
C TYR A 232 21.97 -6.81 1.41
N LEU A 233 22.81 -5.78 1.29
CA LEU A 233 23.11 -4.80 2.33
C LEU A 233 22.88 -3.40 1.75
N ALA A 234 21.71 -2.82 2.01
CA ALA A 234 21.38 -1.46 1.57
C ALA A 234 21.75 -0.47 2.67
N THR A 235 22.73 0.40 2.42
CA THR A 235 23.24 1.33 3.44
C THR A 235 22.68 2.73 3.22
N PHE A 236 21.97 3.23 4.22
CA PHE A 236 21.29 4.52 4.21
C PHE A 236 21.92 5.48 5.23
N ARG A 237 21.94 6.76 4.89
CA ARG A 237 22.01 7.87 5.84
C ARG A 237 20.59 8.40 6.06
N VAL A 238 20.22 8.72 7.30
CA VAL A 238 19.02 9.53 7.59
C VAL A 238 19.44 10.74 8.41
N SER A 239 19.28 11.92 7.82
CA SER A 239 19.69 13.21 8.40
C SER A 239 18.50 14.15 8.59
N ALA A 240 18.49 14.95 9.64
CA ALA A 240 17.48 15.96 9.89
C ALA A 240 18.07 17.23 10.53
N ASP A 241 17.52 18.38 10.16
CA ASP A 241 17.72 19.64 10.88
C ASP A 241 16.73 19.72 12.05
N LEU A 242 17.22 20.19 13.20
CA LEU A 242 16.47 20.27 14.45
C LEU A 242 16.01 21.70 14.75
N ILE A 243 14.95 21.82 15.54
CA ILE A 243 14.33 23.09 15.96
C ILE A 243 15.31 24.03 16.70
N ASP A 244 16.39 23.50 17.29
CA ASP A 244 17.43 24.29 17.94
C ASP A 244 18.50 24.86 16.97
N GLY A 245 18.42 24.52 15.68
CA GLY A 245 19.36 24.95 14.64
C GLY A 245 20.61 24.07 14.52
N SER A 246 20.64 22.89 15.15
CA SER A 246 21.63 21.85 14.90
C SER A 246 21.14 20.83 13.86
N THR A 247 22.07 20.13 13.21
CA THR A 247 21.79 19.03 12.28
C THR A 247 22.26 17.71 12.91
N VAL A 248 21.46 16.66 12.78
CA VAL A 248 21.82 15.29 13.18
C VAL A 248 21.75 14.35 11.99
N ASP A 249 22.56 13.30 12.02
CA ASP A 249 22.42 12.20 11.08
C ASP A 249 22.89 10.88 11.68
N ASP A 250 22.43 9.77 11.12
CA ASP A 250 22.95 8.44 11.41
C ASP A 250 22.99 7.58 10.15
N VAL A 251 23.93 6.62 10.11
CA VAL A 251 24.19 5.72 8.98
C VAL A 251 24.01 4.27 9.41
N ARG A 252 23.06 3.56 8.78
CA ARG A 252 22.74 2.16 9.08
C ARG A 252 22.55 1.33 7.81
N THR A 253 22.74 0.03 7.96
CA THR A 253 22.66 -0.94 6.86
C THR A 253 21.52 -1.92 7.09
N LEU A 254 20.54 -1.88 6.21
CA LEU A 254 19.43 -2.80 6.17
C LEU A 254 19.87 -4.10 5.50
N ARG A 255 19.58 -5.23 6.16
CA ARG A 255 19.98 -6.57 5.69
C ARG A 255 18.78 -7.29 5.10
N PHE A 256 18.89 -7.69 3.84
CA PHE A 256 17.87 -8.48 3.18
C PHE A 256 18.39 -9.88 2.84
N ALA A 257 17.57 -10.89 3.09
CA ALA A 257 17.74 -12.25 2.59
C ALA A 257 16.68 -12.51 1.52
N VAL A 258 17.07 -12.41 0.25
CA VAL A 258 16.17 -12.40 -0.91
C VAL A 258 16.11 -13.80 -1.54
N GLY A 259 14.90 -14.31 -1.76
CA GLY A 259 14.60 -15.70 -2.10
C GLY A 259 14.62 -16.61 -0.86
N SER A 260 13.66 -17.53 -0.74
CA SER A 260 13.46 -18.37 0.46
C SER A 260 14.67 -19.26 0.79
N ALA A 261 15.48 -19.59 -0.22
CA ALA A 261 16.70 -20.39 -0.09
C ALA A 261 17.90 -19.60 0.47
N THR A 262 17.83 -18.28 0.58
CA THR A 262 18.92 -17.44 1.10
C THR A 262 19.05 -17.59 2.61
N SER A 263 20.28 -17.84 3.07
CA SER A 263 20.60 -18.02 4.50
C SER A 263 20.51 -16.70 5.27
N VAL A 264 19.70 -16.71 6.33
CA VAL A 264 19.62 -15.61 7.33
C VAL A 264 20.96 -15.45 8.04
N ASP A 265 21.61 -16.54 8.43
CA ASP A 265 22.93 -16.51 9.10
C ASP A 265 24.00 -15.85 8.22
N ALA A 266 23.95 -16.08 6.90
CA ALA A 266 24.83 -15.41 5.95
C ALA A 266 24.53 -13.91 5.83
N ALA A 267 23.25 -13.50 5.89
CA ALA A 267 22.86 -12.09 5.90
C ALA A 267 23.28 -11.36 7.19
N LEU A 268 23.21 -12.03 8.33
CA LEU A 268 23.70 -11.53 9.63
C LEU A 268 25.23 -11.39 9.64
N ALA A 269 25.95 -12.40 9.14
CA ALA A 269 27.41 -12.41 9.07
C ALA A 269 27.99 -11.47 7.99
N ALA A 270 27.17 -10.96 7.07
CA ALA A 270 27.62 -10.07 6.00
C ALA A 270 27.98 -8.67 6.53
N THR A 271 29.10 -8.16 6.04
CA THR A 271 29.66 -6.84 6.38
C THR A 271 29.54 -5.91 5.17
N PRO A 272 28.96 -4.70 5.31
CA PRO A 272 28.82 -3.77 4.19
C PRO A 272 30.14 -3.08 3.87
N THR A 273 30.30 -2.67 2.61
CA THR A 273 31.45 -1.86 2.15
C THR A 273 31.34 -0.41 2.64
N ILE A 274 30.12 0.08 2.87
CA ILE A 274 29.84 1.42 3.42
C ILE A 274 29.34 1.29 4.87
N THR A 275 29.87 2.13 5.74
CA THR A 275 29.59 2.21 7.17
C THR A 275 29.58 3.66 7.62
N ALA A 276 29.11 3.98 8.83
CA ALA A 276 29.23 5.32 9.41
C ALA A 276 30.69 5.85 9.40
N ALA A 277 31.70 4.99 9.51
CA ALA A 277 33.11 5.38 9.57
C ALA A 277 33.74 5.72 8.21
N ASN A 278 33.09 5.39 7.08
CA ASN A 278 33.59 5.68 5.73
C ASN A 278 32.50 6.20 4.76
N ALA A 279 31.32 6.57 5.27
CA ALA A 279 30.28 7.21 4.47
C ALA A 279 30.77 8.53 3.85
N PRO A 280 30.41 8.84 2.59
CA PRO A 280 30.61 10.18 2.03
C PRO A 280 29.92 11.22 2.91
N ALA A 281 30.52 12.41 3.10
CA ALA A 281 29.93 13.48 3.88
C ALA A 281 28.53 13.88 3.35
N VAL A 282 27.73 14.56 4.18
CA VAL A 282 26.51 15.23 3.70
C VAL A 282 26.94 16.25 2.64
N ASP A 283 26.33 16.21 1.46
CA ASP A 283 26.54 17.21 0.42
C ASP A 283 25.54 18.37 0.67
N ASP A 284 26.02 19.49 1.24
CA ASP A 284 25.20 20.65 1.67
C ASP A 284 24.33 21.25 0.54
N ASP A 285 24.67 21.01 -0.73
CA ASP A 285 23.94 21.47 -1.93
C ASP A 285 22.59 20.73 -2.14
N ALA A 286 22.20 19.78 -1.27
CA ALA A 286 20.97 19.00 -1.41
C ALA A 286 19.65 19.79 -1.20
N THR A 287 19.70 21.11 -0.99
CA THR A 287 18.51 21.96 -0.78
C THR A 287 17.82 22.38 -2.09
N GLY A 288 17.24 21.43 -2.84
CA GLY A 288 16.34 21.74 -3.96
C GLY A 288 16.09 20.59 -4.94
N ASP A 289 14.80 20.37 -5.27
CA ASP A 289 14.27 19.57 -6.38
C ASP A 289 14.91 18.19 -6.67
N ASP A 290 14.54 17.17 -5.90
CA ASP A 290 14.24 15.81 -6.41
C ASP A 290 13.36 15.04 -5.38
N ALA A 291 12.43 14.21 -5.85
CA ALA A 291 11.63 13.23 -5.09
C ALA A 291 11.19 13.59 -3.63
N SER A 292 10.09 14.35 -3.50
CA SER A 292 9.34 14.44 -2.23
C SER A 292 8.38 13.26 -2.07
N ALA A 293 8.39 12.61 -0.90
CA ALA A 293 7.47 11.52 -0.54
C ALA A 293 6.36 12.01 0.43
N ALA A 294 5.65 13.08 0.09
CA ALA A 294 4.57 13.63 0.91
C ALA A 294 3.29 12.78 0.82
N ALA A 295 2.75 12.38 1.96
CA ALA A 295 1.41 11.79 2.07
C ALA A 295 0.34 12.91 2.11
N GLU A 296 -0.66 12.88 1.23
CA GLU A 296 -1.71 13.91 1.20
C GLU A 296 -2.71 13.77 2.36
N THR A 297 -2.65 14.68 3.34
CA THR A 297 -3.69 14.84 4.37
C THR A 297 -4.54 16.11 4.17
N ASP A 298 -5.77 15.89 3.71
CA ASP A 298 -6.98 16.74 3.88
C ASP A 298 -7.02 18.18 3.30
N GLY A 299 -7.22 18.28 1.98
CA GLY A 299 -7.45 19.54 1.24
C GLY A 299 -8.92 20.01 1.19
N ALA A 300 -9.52 20.32 2.34
CA ALA A 300 -10.96 20.62 2.42
C ALA A 300 -11.41 21.95 1.75
N ALA A 301 -12.09 21.80 0.60
CA ALA A 301 -12.99 22.75 -0.07
C ALA A 301 -12.42 24.04 -0.72
N ARG A 302 -12.50 24.08 -2.06
CA ARG A 302 -13.14 25.16 -2.85
C ARG A 302 -13.35 24.78 -4.32
N VAL A 303 -14.48 24.13 -4.61
CA VAL A 303 -15.01 24.05 -5.98
C VAL A 303 -16.32 24.84 -6.02
N ALA A 304 -16.33 25.97 -6.70
CA ALA A 304 -17.56 26.68 -7.04
C ALA A 304 -18.28 25.89 -8.16
N ALA A 305 -19.58 25.69 -8.01
CA ALA A 305 -20.35 24.96 -9.01
C ALA A 305 -20.65 25.85 -10.23
N ASP A 306 -20.30 25.35 -11.42
CA ASP A 306 -21.00 25.66 -12.67
C ASP A 306 -21.43 24.33 -13.32
N THR A 307 -22.56 24.32 -14.04
CA THR A 307 -23.35 23.11 -14.28
C THR A 307 -23.90 23.01 -15.71
N SER A 308 -23.02 22.65 -16.66
CA SER A 308 -23.38 22.10 -17.98
C SER A 308 -22.11 21.49 -18.62
N SER A 309 -22.10 20.47 -19.49
CA SER A 309 -23.17 19.77 -20.21
C SER A 309 -22.81 18.30 -20.55
N VAL A 310 -23.81 17.41 -20.45
CA VAL A 310 -24.10 16.26 -21.35
C VAL A 310 -23.14 15.04 -21.43
N LEU A 311 -23.73 13.88 -21.12
CA LEU A 311 -23.30 12.48 -21.36
C LEU A 311 -22.70 12.24 -22.77
N THR A 312 -21.80 11.26 -22.99
CA THR A 312 -22.08 9.80 -23.06
C THR A 312 -20.73 9.08 -23.23
N VAL A 313 -20.39 7.98 -22.56
CA VAL A 313 -20.76 6.56 -22.82
C VAL A 313 -20.72 5.74 -21.52
N VAL A 314 -21.52 4.67 -21.42
CA VAL A 314 -21.65 3.81 -20.22
C VAL A 314 -20.83 2.52 -20.36
N GLY A 315 -20.09 2.14 -19.31
CA GLY A 315 -19.43 0.84 -19.20
C GLY A 315 -18.76 0.54 -17.85
N VAL A 316 -19.48 -0.15 -16.95
CA VAL A 316 -18.93 -0.87 -15.77
C VAL A 316 -18.25 -0.03 -14.66
N ILE A 317 -18.94 0.96 -14.08
CA ILE A 317 -18.77 1.30 -12.65
C ILE A 317 -20.15 1.58 -12.01
N VAL A 318 -20.69 0.60 -11.28
CA VAL A 318 -21.77 0.80 -10.29
C VAL A 318 -21.47 -0.11 -9.09
N GLY A 319 -20.96 0.48 -8.01
CA GLY A 319 -20.48 -0.25 -6.83
C GLY A 319 -19.92 0.71 -5.78
N GLY A 320 -18.62 1.00 -5.84
CA GLY A 320 -17.92 1.80 -4.82
C GLY A 320 -18.41 3.26 -4.68
N GLY A 321 -18.55 3.99 -5.80
CA GLY A 321 -18.76 5.45 -5.76
C GLY A 321 -20.01 5.93 -5.02
N LEU A 322 -21.12 5.18 -5.06
CA LEU A 322 -22.35 5.53 -4.34
C LEU A 322 -22.25 5.29 -2.82
N LEU A 323 -21.35 4.40 -2.40
CA LEU A 323 -21.17 4.03 -0.99
C LEU A 323 -20.33 5.09 -0.25
N LEU A 324 -19.27 5.59 -0.88
CA LEU A 324 -18.46 6.71 -0.37
C LEU A 324 -19.29 7.99 -0.16
N ILE A 325 -20.11 8.37 -1.15
CA ILE A 325 -20.98 9.56 -1.05
C ILE A 325 -21.97 9.43 0.14
N ALA A 326 -22.51 8.23 0.38
CA ALA A 326 -23.40 8.00 1.51
C ALA A 326 -22.69 8.13 2.87
N VAL A 327 -21.44 7.62 2.99
CA VAL A 327 -20.64 7.72 4.22
C VAL A 327 -20.31 9.19 4.54
N VAL A 328 -19.82 9.95 3.57
CA VAL A 328 -19.48 11.38 3.74
C VAL A 328 -20.69 12.19 4.23
N VAL A 329 -21.87 11.97 3.63
CA VAL A 329 -23.12 12.63 4.06
C VAL A 329 -23.50 12.27 5.50
N ILE A 330 -23.29 11.02 5.93
CA ILE A 330 -23.60 10.57 7.30
C ILE A 330 -22.62 11.17 8.32
N VAL A 331 -21.33 11.27 8.00
CA VAL A 331 -20.31 11.89 8.87
C VAL A 331 -20.58 13.39 9.05
N VAL A 332 -20.82 14.13 7.96
CA VAL A 332 -21.14 15.57 8.00
C VAL A 332 -22.49 15.82 8.72
N ALA A 333 -23.47 14.93 8.57
CA ALA A 333 -24.73 14.99 9.31
C ALA A 333 -24.59 14.67 10.81
N ARG A 334 -23.49 14.05 11.25
CA ARG A 334 -23.17 13.80 12.67
C ARG A 334 -22.38 14.95 13.29
N SER A 335 -21.32 15.44 12.66
CA SER A 335 -20.50 16.55 13.17
C SER A 335 -21.31 17.85 13.35
N SER A 336 -22.17 18.16 12.38
CA SER A 336 -23.10 19.31 12.44
C SER A 336 -24.16 19.21 13.56
N ARG A 337 -24.49 18.00 14.03
CA ARG A 337 -25.37 17.79 15.20
C ARG A 337 -24.63 17.86 16.53
N ALA A 338 -23.34 17.51 16.55
CA ALA A 338 -22.48 17.68 17.72
C ALA A 338 -22.27 19.17 18.04
N LYS A 339 -21.86 19.99 17.05
CA LYS A 339 -21.67 21.44 17.23
C LYS A 339 -22.92 22.14 17.77
N ARG A 340 -24.09 21.85 17.20
CA ARG A 340 -25.39 22.41 17.65
C ARG A 340 -25.84 21.98 19.06
N ARG A 341 -25.12 21.06 19.73
CA ARG A 341 -25.32 20.72 21.15
C ARG A 341 -24.30 21.36 22.10
N ALA A 342 -23.24 21.98 21.58
CA ALA A 342 -22.26 22.73 22.36
C ALA A 342 -22.56 24.24 22.40
N GLU A 343 -23.49 24.72 21.57
CA GLU A 343 -23.79 26.14 21.34
C GLU A 343 -25.18 26.56 21.88
N GLN A 344 -25.75 25.80 22.83
CA GLN A 344 -26.93 26.22 23.60
C GLN A 344 -26.56 26.34 25.09
N PRO A 345 -26.82 27.49 25.74
CA PRO A 345 -26.48 27.74 27.16
C PRO A 345 -27.49 27.13 28.14
#